data_AF-A0A1V5N595-F1
#
_entry.id   AF-A0A1V5N595-F1
#
_cell.length_a   1.000
_cell.length_b   1.000
_cell.length_c   1.000
_cell.angle_alpha   90.00
_cell.angle_beta   90.00
_cell.angle_gamma   90.00
#
_symmetry.space_group_name_H-M   'P 1'
#
loop_
_entity.id
_entity.type
_entity.pdbx_description
1 polymer ?
#
loop_
_entity_poly.entity_id
_entity_poly.type
_entity_poly.pdbx_seq_one_letter_code
_entity_poly.pdbx_strand_id
1 'polypeptide(L)'
;MTANAMQGDREKCIQAGMDDYIAKPIQKEVVQQVLNRWSKARKTDSTQEPFTEDKEIQPMTKEMDTKEIFNPEQVLKILDGDVKVLREITSVFIDTSVGDLEALRQAITAGQPEQVQQEAHKLKGAAANIGAERVRALALEMEQTARQADLEGLGRVFDSLQGELEQFKQLLGRYAWESLK
;
A
#
# COMPACT_ATOMS: atom_id res chain seq x y z
N MET A 1 9.11 35.52 16.89
CA MET A 1 9.16 36.27 15.61
C MET A 1 10.34 35.70 14.84
N THR A 2 10.07 34.75 13.93
CA THR A 2 10.09 34.93 12.44
C THR A 2 11.50 35.21 11.92
N ALA A 3 12.03 34.64 10.84
CA ALA A 3 11.62 33.65 9.83
C ALA A 3 12.86 33.43 8.91
N ASN A 4 12.76 32.48 7.98
CA ASN A 4 13.70 32.12 6.89
C ASN A 4 14.96 31.32 7.28
N ALA A 5 15.12 30.05 6.87
CA ALA A 5 15.08 29.42 5.54
C ALA A 5 16.40 29.49 4.77
N MET A 6 16.88 28.27 4.45
CA MET A 6 17.81 27.85 3.40
C MET A 6 19.31 28.03 3.61
N GLN A 7 19.99 26.91 3.28
CA GLN A 7 21.34 26.79 2.69
C GLN A 7 22.49 26.41 3.64
N GLY A 8 22.84 25.12 3.64
CA GLY A 8 24.15 24.67 4.12
C GLY A 8 24.13 23.28 4.77
N ASP A 9 24.25 22.24 3.96
CA ASP A 9 25.21 21.14 4.22
C ASP A 9 25.18 20.14 3.06
N ARG A 10 25.59 20.66 1.91
CA ARG A 10 25.89 19.92 0.68
C ARG A 10 27.37 19.51 0.66
N GLU A 11 27.96 19.14 1.80
CA GLU A 11 29.41 19.00 1.92
C GLU A 11 29.87 17.80 2.76
N LYS A 12 29.33 16.60 2.53
CA LYS A 12 29.91 15.40 3.18
C LYS A 12 30.02 14.10 2.40
N CYS A 13 29.84 14.07 1.08
CA CYS A 13 30.03 12.81 0.31
C CYS A 13 30.55 13.01 -1.13
N ILE A 14 31.57 13.87 -1.35
CA ILE A 14 32.31 13.91 -2.63
C ILE A 14 33.81 13.67 -2.35
N GLN A 15 34.15 12.53 -1.76
CA GLN A 15 35.55 12.19 -1.51
C GLN A 15 35.90 10.69 -1.68
N ALA A 16 35.15 9.95 -2.51
CA ALA A 16 35.42 8.53 -2.72
C ALA A 16 35.51 8.08 -4.19
N GLY A 17 35.85 8.98 -5.13
CA GLY A 17 36.29 8.60 -6.48
C GLY A 17 35.32 7.72 -7.27
N MET A 18 34.32 8.35 -7.90
CA MET A 18 33.40 7.68 -8.83
C MET A 18 34.07 7.46 -10.19
N ASP A 19 33.99 6.24 -10.69
CA ASP A 19 33.69 5.95 -12.10
C ASP A 19 32.60 4.85 -12.12
N ASP A 20 31.65 5.02 -13.04
CA ASP A 20 30.43 4.24 -13.28
C ASP A 20 29.20 4.53 -12.40
N TYR A 21 28.47 5.53 -12.88
CA TYR A 21 27.07 5.84 -12.60
C TYR A 21 26.17 4.89 -13.40
N ILE A 22 25.47 3.98 -12.71
CA ILE A 22 24.29 3.28 -13.25
C ILE A 22 23.12 3.51 -12.29
N ALA A 23 22.32 4.53 -12.58
CA ALA A 23 20.99 4.66 -12.01
C ALA A 23 20.04 3.73 -12.78
N LYS A 24 19.60 2.65 -12.14
CA LYS A 24 18.52 1.76 -12.60
C LYS A 24 17.45 1.73 -11.53
N PRO A 25 16.17 2.02 -11.81
CA PRO A 25 15.12 1.64 -10.89
C PRO A 25 14.82 0.13 -11.03
N ILE A 26 14.69 -0.52 -9.86
CA ILE A 26 14.04 -1.82 -9.59
C ILE A 26 14.53 -3.02 -10.43
N GLN A 27 15.81 -3.32 -10.21
CA GLN A 27 16.29 -4.56 -9.59
C GLN A 27 15.22 -5.67 -9.30
N LYS A 28 15.50 -6.86 -9.85
CA LYS A 28 14.75 -8.14 -9.90
C LYS A 28 14.24 -8.66 -8.55
N GLU A 29 14.73 -8.06 -7.47
CA GLU A 29 14.48 -8.37 -6.09
C GLU A 29 13.05 -8.02 -5.65
N VAL A 30 12.41 -7.00 -6.23
CA VAL A 30 11.01 -6.65 -5.91
C VAL A 30 10.03 -7.68 -6.47
N VAL A 31 10.26 -8.15 -7.70
CA VAL A 31 9.47 -9.24 -8.30
C VAL A 31 9.65 -10.53 -7.49
N GLN A 32 10.87 -10.84 -7.05
CA GLN A 32 11.13 -12.00 -6.18
C GLN A 32 10.52 -11.87 -4.79
N GLN A 33 10.46 -10.66 -4.20
CA GLN A 33 9.82 -10.45 -2.90
C GLN A 33 8.29 -10.59 -2.99
N VAL A 34 7.67 -10.09 -4.05
CA VAL A 34 6.23 -10.29 -4.29
C VAL A 34 5.95 -11.78 -4.53
N LEU A 35 6.69 -12.44 -5.41
CA LEU A 35 6.52 -13.88 -5.65
C LEU A 35 6.77 -14.73 -4.39
N ASN A 36 7.78 -14.41 -3.58
CA ASN A 36 8.07 -15.15 -2.34
C ASN A 36 7.04 -14.89 -1.24
N ARG A 37 6.49 -13.68 -1.14
CA ARG A 37 5.45 -13.35 -0.15
C ARG A 37 4.14 -14.09 -0.46
N TRP A 38 3.80 -14.22 -1.74
CA TRP A 38 2.61 -14.94 -2.19
C TRP A 38 2.81 -16.47 -2.22
N SER A 39 4.04 -16.95 -2.45
CA SER A 39 4.37 -18.38 -2.36
C SER A 39 4.42 -18.89 -0.92
N LYS A 40 4.88 -18.07 0.04
CA LYS A 40 4.94 -18.42 1.47
C LYS A 40 3.59 -18.34 2.17
N ALA A 41 2.65 -17.50 1.73
CA ALA A 41 1.29 -17.45 2.30
C ALA A 41 0.49 -18.78 2.15
N ARG A 42 1.02 -19.76 1.39
CA ARG A 42 0.40 -21.08 1.23
C ARG A 42 1.04 -22.20 2.06
N LYS A 43 2.08 -21.92 2.85
CA LYS A 43 2.71 -22.91 3.74
C LYS A 43 3.01 -22.30 5.10
N THR A 44 2.66 -23.08 6.13
CA THR A 44 3.06 -23.01 7.54
C THR A 44 2.38 -21.97 8.41
N ASP A 45 1.27 -22.43 9.01
CA ASP A 45 1.07 -22.55 10.46
C ASP A 45 2.31 -22.28 11.35
N SER A 46 2.08 -21.45 12.38
CA SER A 46 2.83 -21.24 13.62
C SER A 46 4.23 -20.56 13.64
N THR A 47 4.33 -19.68 14.65
CA THR A 47 5.51 -19.13 15.36
C THR A 47 6.01 -17.74 14.93
N GLN A 48 5.81 -16.79 15.85
CA GLN A 48 6.29 -15.40 15.88
C GLN A 48 7.83 -15.31 15.91
N GLU A 49 8.38 -14.19 15.42
CA GLU A 49 9.41 -13.32 16.07
C GLU A 49 9.73 -12.11 15.14
N PRO A 50 10.27 -11.00 15.68
CA PRO A 50 9.91 -9.63 15.31
C PRO A 50 10.77 -9.04 14.19
N PHE A 51 10.15 -8.28 13.27
CA PHE A 51 10.86 -7.46 12.30
C PHE A 51 10.91 -6.02 12.80
N THR A 52 11.98 -5.69 13.54
CA THR A 52 12.47 -4.32 13.69
C THR A 52 13.13 -3.91 12.38
N GLU A 53 12.56 -2.95 11.66
CA GLU A 53 13.34 -2.12 10.74
C GLU A 53 12.65 -0.76 10.57
N ASP A 54 13.14 0.20 11.37
CA ASP A 54 13.25 1.60 11.00
C ASP A 54 13.92 1.73 9.62
N LYS A 55 13.12 1.81 8.57
CA LYS A 55 13.45 2.58 7.37
C LYS A 55 12.20 3.33 6.96
N GLU A 56 12.22 4.62 7.28
CA GLU A 56 11.34 5.64 6.75
C GLU A 56 11.24 5.50 5.22
N ILE A 57 10.20 4.83 4.75
CA ILE A 57 9.62 5.12 3.46
C ILE A 57 9.00 6.51 3.66
N GLN A 58 9.72 7.54 3.22
CA GLN A 58 9.25 8.92 3.26
C GLN A 58 7.79 8.95 2.81
N PRO A 59 6.85 9.41 3.66
CA PRO A 59 5.48 9.55 3.24
C PRO A 59 5.49 10.59 2.13
N MET A 60 5.05 10.20 0.95
CA MET A 60 4.71 11.16 -0.10
C MET A 60 3.47 11.90 0.43
N THR A 61 3.73 12.92 1.25
CA THR A 61 2.75 13.82 1.86
C THR A 61 2.16 14.68 0.76
N LYS A 62 1.19 14.13 0.05
CA LYS A 62 0.10 14.93 -0.48
C LYS A 62 -1.12 14.48 0.30
N GLU A 63 -1.62 15.36 1.15
CA GLU A 63 -2.88 15.19 1.86
C GLU A 63 -3.92 14.69 0.84
N MET A 64 -4.38 13.45 1.02
CA MET A 64 -5.26 12.77 0.08
C MET A 64 -6.68 13.31 0.26
N ASP A 65 -6.96 14.43 -0.40
CA ASP A 65 -8.32 14.74 -0.87
C ASP A 65 -8.57 13.93 -2.15
N THR A 66 -8.50 12.60 -2.05
CA THR A 66 -8.60 11.73 -3.23
C THR A 66 -10.05 11.36 -3.49
N LYS A 67 -10.71 12.18 -4.32
CA LYS A 67 -11.94 11.80 -5.04
C LYS A 67 -11.71 10.66 -6.04
N GLU A 68 -10.46 10.39 -6.39
CA GLU A 68 -10.09 9.35 -7.36
C GLU A 68 -10.10 7.97 -6.70
N ILE A 69 -10.99 7.09 -7.19
CA ILE A 69 -11.10 5.70 -6.73
C ILE A 69 -9.90 4.86 -7.19
N PHE A 70 -9.39 5.15 -8.40
CA PHE A 70 -8.37 4.35 -9.08
C PHE A 70 -7.43 5.23 -9.91
N ASN A 71 -6.12 5.09 -9.71
CA ASN A 71 -5.06 5.78 -10.45
C ASN A 71 -4.11 4.76 -11.13
N PRO A 72 -4.52 4.18 -12.27
CA PRO A 72 -3.72 3.21 -12.99
C PRO A 72 -2.49 3.83 -13.65
N GLU A 73 -2.55 5.10 -14.06
CA GLU A 73 -1.47 5.77 -14.79
C GLU A 73 -0.17 5.83 -13.96
N GLN A 74 -0.29 6.06 -12.65
CA GLN A 74 0.86 6.06 -11.75
C GLN A 74 1.52 4.68 -11.68
N VAL A 75 0.73 3.62 -11.66
CA VAL A 75 1.25 2.24 -11.58
C VAL A 75 1.82 1.80 -12.93
N LEU A 76 1.19 2.19 -14.05
CA LEU A 76 1.68 1.89 -15.39
C LEU A 76 3.05 2.48 -15.66
N LYS A 77 3.38 3.65 -15.10
CA LYS A 77 4.75 4.21 -15.18
C LYS A 77 5.80 3.31 -14.55
N ILE A 78 5.43 2.53 -13.53
CA ILE A 78 6.31 1.57 -12.84
C ILE A 78 6.37 0.25 -13.62
N LEU A 79 5.28 -0.11 -14.28
CA LEU A 79 5.16 -1.34 -15.07
C LEU A 79 5.56 -1.16 -16.54
N ASP A 80 6.27 -0.07 -16.89
CA ASP A 80 6.66 0.26 -18.28
C ASP A 80 5.48 0.22 -19.28
N GLY A 81 4.29 0.60 -18.83
CA GLY A 81 3.06 0.61 -19.63
C GLY A 81 2.37 -0.76 -19.78
N ASP A 82 2.77 -1.79 -19.03
CA ASP A 82 2.17 -3.12 -19.14
C ASP A 82 0.78 -3.18 -18.46
N VAL A 83 -0.24 -2.82 -19.24
CA VAL A 83 -1.66 -2.88 -18.84
C VAL A 83 -2.11 -4.30 -18.50
N LYS A 84 -1.52 -5.34 -19.10
CA LYS A 84 -1.91 -6.73 -18.81
C LYS A 84 -1.48 -7.11 -17.40
N VAL A 85 -0.23 -6.80 -17.05
CA VAL A 85 0.29 -7.03 -15.69
C VAL A 85 -0.53 -6.25 -14.68
N LEU A 86 -0.85 -4.97 -14.94
CA LEU A 86 -1.70 -4.18 -14.04
C LEU A 86 -3.06 -4.84 -13.81
N ARG A 87 -3.71 -5.32 -14.88
CA ARG A 87 -5.00 -6.00 -14.78
C ARG A 87 -4.91 -7.30 -13.97
N GLU A 88 -3.86 -8.09 -14.17
CA GLU A 88 -3.62 -9.33 -13.43
C GLU A 88 -3.42 -9.08 -11.94
N ILE A 89 -2.51 -8.18 -11.57
CA ILE A 89 -2.24 -7.87 -10.15
C ILE A 89 -3.46 -7.26 -9.46
N THR A 90 -4.29 -6.51 -10.20
CA THR A 90 -5.50 -5.91 -9.66
C THR A 90 -6.60 -6.96 -9.43
N SER A 91 -6.75 -7.92 -10.33
CA SER A 91 -7.66 -9.07 -10.12
C SER A 91 -7.25 -9.87 -8.89
N VAL A 92 -5.95 -10.14 -8.78
CA VAL A 92 -5.36 -10.88 -7.66
C VAL A 92 -5.57 -10.14 -6.33
N PHE A 93 -5.44 -8.82 -6.30
CA PHE A 93 -5.74 -8.00 -5.13
C PHE A 93 -7.20 -8.13 -4.67
N ILE A 94 -8.17 -8.09 -5.60
CA ILE A 94 -9.58 -8.26 -5.26
C ILE A 94 -9.83 -9.63 -4.64
N ASP A 95 -9.26 -10.69 -5.20
CA ASP A 95 -9.43 -12.04 -4.68
C ASP A 95 -8.85 -12.18 -3.26
N THR A 96 -7.71 -11.56 -2.95
CA THR A 96 -7.14 -11.60 -1.60
C THR A 96 -7.84 -10.69 -0.60
N SER A 97 -8.41 -9.56 -1.07
CA SER A 97 -9.07 -8.58 -0.21
C SER A 97 -10.23 -9.15 0.61
N VAL A 98 -10.85 -10.24 0.14
CA VAL A 98 -11.91 -10.96 0.89
C VAL A 98 -11.36 -11.53 2.20
N GLY A 99 -10.18 -12.14 2.15
CA GLY A 99 -9.50 -12.67 3.33
C GLY A 99 -8.99 -11.55 4.25
N ASP A 100 -8.50 -10.46 3.68
CA ASP A 100 -8.05 -9.29 4.44
C ASP A 100 -9.21 -8.65 5.23
N LEU A 101 -10.40 -8.53 4.61
CA LEU A 101 -11.62 -8.04 5.28
C LEU A 101 -12.07 -8.98 6.40
N GLU A 102 -11.98 -10.29 6.21
CA GLU A 102 -12.33 -11.26 7.25
C GLU A 102 -11.37 -11.14 8.45
N ALA A 103 -10.06 -11.07 8.19
CA ALA A 103 -9.06 -10.89 9.23
C ALA A 103 -9.25 -9.59 10.01
N LEU A 104 -9.51 -8.47 9.30
CA LEU A 104 -9.84 -7.19 9.91
C LEU A 104 -11.08 -7.28 10.80
N ARG A 105 -12.16 -7.89 10.30
CA ARG A 105 -13.40 -8.07 11.07
C ARG A 105 -13.17 -8.88 12.33
N GLN A 106 -12.40 -9.96 12.25
CA GLN A 106 -12.05 -10.79 13.40
C GLN A 106 -11.26 -9.99 14.43
N ALA A 107 -10.23 -9.24 14.00
CA ALA A 107 -9.41 -8.41 14.89
C ALA A 107 -10.23 -7.30 15.58
N ILE A 108 -11.15 -6.64 14.87
CA ILE A 108 -12.06 -5.63 15.43
C ILE A 108 -12.98 -6.27 16.47
N THR A 109 -13.59 -7.42 16.15
CA THR A 109 -14.52 -8.13 17.04
C THR A 109 -13.80 -8.67 18.28
N ALA A 110 -12.55 -9.08 18.15
CA ALA A 110 -11.70 -9.54 19.24
C ALA A 110 -11.13 -8.39 20.10
N GLY A 111 -11.35 -7.12 19.71
CA GLY A 111 -10.84 -5.96 20.42
C GLY A 111 -9.31 -5.85 20.39
N GLN A 112 -8.67 -6.23 19.28
CA GLN A 112 -7.22 -6.25 19.11
C GLN A 112 -6.76 -5.14 18.15
N PRO A 113 -6.66 -3.88 18.62
CA PRO A 113 -6.33 -2.74 17.75
C PRO A 113 -4.96 -2.87 17.09
N GLU A 114 -3.97 -3.49 17.75
CA GLU A 114 -2.65 -3.73 17.16
C GLU A 114 -2.73 -4.66 15.94
N GLN A 115 -3.59 -5.68 16.00
CA GLN A 115 -3.80 -6.59 14.87
C GLN A 115 -4.53 -5.88 13.73
N VAL A 116 -5.55 -5.07 14.05
CA VAL A 116 -6.25 -4.24 13.06
C VAL A 116 -5.27 -3.31 12.35
N GLN A 117 -4.37 -2.66 13.10
CA GLN A 117 -3.35 -1.79 12.54
C GLN A 117 -2.43 -2.52 11.55
N GLN A 118 -1.98 -3.73 11.90
CA GLN A 118 -1.11 -4.53 11.03
C GLN A 118 -1.82 -4.94 9.73
N GLU A 119 -3.05 -5.43 9.82
CA GLU A 119 -3.81 -5.84 8.63
C GLU A 119 -4.15 -4.64 7.74
N ALA A 120 -4.55 -3.51 8.33
CA ALA A 120 -4.80 -2.27 7.59
C ALA A 120 -3.52 -1.76 6.88
N HIS A 121 -2.36 -1.86 7.53
CA HIS A 121 -1.08 -1.49 6.93
C HIS A 121 -0.72 -2.35 5.72
N LYS A 122 -0.94 -3.68 5.80
CA LYS A 122 -0.73 -4.59 4.66
C LYS A 122 -1.64 -4.24 3.49
N LEU A 123 -2.93 -4.04 3.77
CA LEU A 123 -3.93 -3.69 2.76
C LEU A 123 -3.60 -2.35 2.08
N LYS A 124 -3.17 -1.34 2.86
CA LYS A 124 -2.70 -0.04 2.35
C LYS A 124 -1.57 -0.21 1.34
N GLY A 125 -0.57 -1.02 1.67
CA GLY A 125 0.57 -1.28 0.78
C GLY A 125 0.15 -1.99 -0.51
N ALA A 126 -0.73 -2.99 -0.40
CA ALA A 126 -1.27 -3.71 -1.55
C ALA A 126 -2.10 -2.78 -2.46
N ALA A 127 -2.97 -1.95 -1.89
CA ALA A 127 -3.77 -0.96 -2.62
C ALA A 127 -2.89 0.08 -3.34
N ALA A 128 -1.80 0.52 -2.72
CA ALA A 128 -0.84 1.45 -3.35
C ALA A 128 -0.16 0.85 -4.59
N ASN A 129 0.16 -0.45 -4.57
CA ASN A 129 0.84 -1.12 -5.69
C ASN A 129 -0.05 -1.27 -6.94
N ILE A 130 -1.37 -1.16 -6.78
CA ILE A 130 -2.33 -1.23 -7.88
C ILE A 130 -2.99 0.12 -8.17
N GLY A 131 -2.71 1.17 -7.39
CA GLY A 131 -3.32 2.49 -7.57
C GLY A 131 -4.78 2.56 -7.08
N ALA A 132 -5.20 1.70 -6.15
CA ALA A 132 -6.51 1.77 -5.52
C ALA A 132 -6.53 2.86 -4.42
N GLU A 133 -6.50 4.13 -4.84
CA GLU A 133 -6.23 5.26 -3.94
C GLU A 133 -7.26 5.43 -2.83
N ARG A 134 -8.55 5.23 -3.11
CA ARG A 134 -9.60 5.30 -2.08
C ARG A 134 -9.47 4.18 -1.04
N VAL A 135 -9.21 2.95 -1.48
CA VAL A 135 -8.98 1.80 -0.58
C VAL A 135 -7.74 2.06 0.28
N ARG A 136 -6.67 2.59 -0.32
CA ARG A 136 -5.45 2.99 0.38
C ARG A 136 -5.72 4.06 1.45
N ALA A 137 -6.53 5.07 1.13
CA ALA A 137 -6.89 6.13 2.07
C ALA A 137 -7.68 5.59 3.27
N LEU A 138 -8.69 4.74 3.03
CA LEU A 138 -9.48 4.11 4.10
C LEU A 138 -8.64 3.14 4.96
N ALA A 139 -7.71 2.42 4.34
CA ALA A 139 -6.78 1.56 5.08
C ALA A 139 -5.83 2.40 5.98
N LEU A 140 -5.41 3.58 5.52
CA LEU A 140 -4.64 4.52 6.37
C LEU A 140 -5.48 5.08 7.52
N GLU A 141 -6.73 5.47 7.25
CA GLU A 141 -7.66 5.93 8.28
C GLU A 141 -7.87 4.85 9.34
N MET A 142 -8.07 3.60 8.91
CA MET A 142 -8.20 2.46 9.83
C MET A 142 -6.93 2.24 10.67
N GLU A 143 -5.74 2.37 10.07
CA GLU A 143 -4.47 2.30 10.79
C GLU A 143 -4.39 3.37 11.90
N GLN A 144 -4.83 4.60 11.61
CA GLN A 144 -4.83 5.72 12.56
C GLN A 144 -5.86 5.54 13.67
N THR A 145 -7.07 5.13 13.33
CA THR A 145 -8.15 4.86 14.28
C THR A 145 -7.79 3.70 15.21
N ALA A 146 -7.12 2.66 14.69
CA ALA A 146 -6.60 1.56 15.48
C ALA A 146 -5.56 2.02 16.52
N ARG A 147 -4.65 2.93 16.15
CA ARG A 147 -3.66 3.50 17.10
C ARG A 147 -4.30 4.27 18.25
N GLN A 148 -5.50 4.82 18.04
CA GLN A 148 -6.26 5.53 19.08
C GLN A 148 -7.15 4.59 19.91
N ALA A 149 -7.16 3.29 19.60
CA ALA A 149 -8.02 2.28 20.21
C ALA A 149 -9.53 2.62 20.16
N ASP A 150 -9.97 3.37 19.15
CA ASP A 150 -11.38 3.72 18.94
C ASP A 150 -12.10 2.58 18.20
N LEU A 151 -12.65 1.62 18.95
CA LEU A 151 -13.35 0.45 18.39
C LEU A 151 -14.62 0.83 17.61
N GLU A 152 -15.32 1.90 18.00
CA GLU A 152 -16.53 2.35 17.30
C GLU A 152 -16.17 3.06 15.99
N GLY A 153 -15.10 3.86 16.00
CA GLY A 153 -14.48 4.39 14.78
C GLY A 153 -14.03 3.28 13.85
N LEU A 154 -13.38 2.23 14.36
CA LEU A 154 -12.92 1.10 13.55
C LEU A 154 -14.05 0.40 12.82
N GLY A 155 -15.20 0.20 13.48
CA GLY A 155 -16.39 -0.36 12.83
C GLY A 155 -16.88 0.49 11.65
N ARG A 156 -16.96 1.82 11.83
CA ARG A 156 -17.40 2.74 10.77
C ARG A 156 -16.43 2.78 9.58
N VAL A 157 -15.12 2.79 9.85
CA VAL A 157 -14.11 2.75 8.80
C VAL A 157 -14.12 1.39 8.09
N PHE A 158 -14.36 0.29 8.82
CA PHE A 158 -14.49 -1.05 8.24
C PHE A 158 -15.64 -1.15 7.24
N ASP A 159 -16.84 -0.66 7.61
CA ASP A 159 -17.99 -0.66 6.72
C ASP A 159 -17.72 0.17 5.45
N SER A 160 -17.04 1.31 5.62
CA SER A 160 -16.63 2.17 4.49
C SER A 160 -15.62 1.47 3.58
N LEU A 161 -14.62 0.79 4.16
CA LEU A 161 -13.60 0.03 3.43
C LEU A 161 -14.20 -1.14 2.64
N GLN A 162 -15.13 -1.88 3.24
CA GLN A 162 -15.84 -2.97 2.58
C GLN A 162 -16.66 -2.45 1.40
N GLY A 163 -17.39 -1.34 1.59
CA GLY A 163 -18.15 -0.70 0.52
C GLY A 163 -17.26 -0.23 -0.64
N GLU A 164 -16.12 0.37 -0.32
CA GLU A 164 -15.16 0.85 -1.32
C GLU A 164 -14.51 -0.30 -2.12
N LEU A 165 -14.16 -1.42 -1.48
CA LEU A 165 -13.63 -2.60 -2.19
C LEU A 165 -14.63 -3.18 -3.19
N GLU A 166 -15.92 -3.22 -2.84
CA GLU A 166 -16.98 -3.65 -3.76
C GLU A 166 -17.18 -2.66 -4.91
N GLN A 167 -17.17 -1.35 -4.63
CA GLN A 167 -17.20 -0.32 -5.68
C GLN A 167 -15.99 -0.41 -6.62
N PHE A 168 -14.81 -0.65 -6.07
CA PHE A 168 -13.58 -0.82 -6.81
C PHE A 168 -13.66 -2.07 -7.71
N LYS A 169 -14.12 -3.20 -7.19
CA LYS A 169 -14.38 -4.41 -7.98
C LYS A 169 -15.33 -4.16 -9.15
N GLN A 170 -16.44 -3.46 -8.91
CA GLN A 170 -17.39 -3.10 -9.96
C GLN A 170 -16.78 -2.15 -11.00
N LEU A 171 -15.98 -1.19 -10.56
CA LEU A 171 -15.23 -0.29 -11.43
C LEU A 171 -14.31 -1.07 -12.37
N LEU A 172 -13.54 -2.03 -11.85
CA LEU A 172 -12.62 -2.85 -12.64
C LEU A 172 -13.34 -3.71 -13.69
N GLY A 173 -14.53 -4.22 -13.37
CA GLY A 173 -15.35 -5.01 -14.29
C GLY A 173 -15.87 -4.21 -15.49
N ARG A 174 -16.06 -2.90 -15.35
CA ARG A 174 -16.48 -1.98 -16.42
C ARG A 174 -15.34 -1.10 -16.96
N TYR A 175 -14.13 -1.28 -16.46
CA TYR A 175 -13.01 -0.40 -16.78
C TYR A 175 -12.56 -0.61 -18.22
N ALA A 176 -12.38 0.48 -18.97
CA ALA A 176 -11.92 0.45 -20.34
C ALA A 176 -10.38 0.25 -20.39
N TRP A 177 -9.90 -0.95 -20.06
CA TRP A 177 -8.46 -1.25 -20.03
C TRP A 177 -7.75 -0.96 -21.37
N GLU A 178 -8.46 -1.04 -22.49
CA GLU A 178 -7.92 -0.77 -23.82
C GLU A 178 -7.62 0.71 -24.07
N SER A 179 -8.22 1.63 -23.30
CA SER A 179 -7.98 3.07 -23.42
C SER A 179 -6.76 3.56 -22.64
N LEU A 180 -6.05 2.69 -21.91
CA LEU A 180 -4.83 3.01 -21.16
C LEU A 180 -3.55 2.91 -22.01
N LYS A 181 -3.68 2.87 -23.35
CA LYS A 181 -2.56 2.79 -24.30
C LYS A 181 -1.96 4.14 -24.64
#